data_AF-A0A951UTK3-F1
#
_entry.id   AF-A0A951UTK3-F1
#
_cell.length_a   1.000
_cell.length_b   1.000
_cell.length_c   1.000
_cell.angle_alpha   90.00
_cell.angle_beta   90.00
_cell.angle_gamma   90.00
#
_symmetry.space_group_name_H-M   'P 1'
#
loop_
_entity.id
_entity.type
_entity.pdbx_description
1 polymer ?
#
loop_
_entity_poly.entity_id
_entity_poly.type
_entity_poly.pdbx_seq_one_letter_code
_entity_poly.pdbx_strand_id
1 'polypeptide(L)'
;MKLLCQSDETQTRTVRYAFFDGDNIGNTIENLLNNGRVREAAYLSESIKLAIFKIELFINSTDDAKLIIAGGDDVLIEYNPEKYNYTFLEKVSKIFNKHTGLSMSCGVGENISEAIRNLASAKQHNKGIIKYTNEEVKVENRHMKQIKLYIFATSPNPDPYINVIAHCAVNYLSFNEVTLIGITADRGKIGSEITKLTELKQKISNQLENLSKNQYLKEKDENWEIVNIQIEGADCLRYSNLKNIDIKIKAIGYQDLEREISQWLNTDTAFEHFFDVTAVSKSYLIDVYTILRYKNISTIYTFQVFSRPHYDERDLIHNLVDGETYKFTCIAESEYNKNRIVVSDDYNISQNDFNRLSAEKEILERDRIKLEDALATNFARFWFALFLILIFLPIFVGIGWWILQPEGWNRFEPSFFLVSSAWAILTYSLPIFFTRNFSSLNILLLPHALKKWKQKKLEKSRLDSKI
;
A
#
# COMPACT_ATOMS: atom_id res chain seq x y z
N MET A 1 -13.12 53.49 33.65
CA MET A 1 -12.13 52.48 33.23
C MET A 1 -12.90 51.19 32.98
N LYS A 2 -13.39 50.99 31.75
CA LYS A 2 -14.15 49.81 31.33
C LYS A 2 -13.14 48.69 31.07
N LEU A 3 -13.12 47.67 31.93
CA LEU A 3 -12.43 46.42 31.67
C LEU A 3 -13.30 45.59 30.72
N LEU A 4 -12.80 45.42 29.50
CA LEU A 4 -13.35 44.52 28.48
C LEU A 4 -13.18 43.08 28.97
N CYS A 5 -14.30 42.42 29.29
CA CYS A 5 -14.39 40.97 29.26
C CYS A 5 -14.24 40.52 27.81
N GLN A 6 -13.04 40.06 27.43
CA GLN A 6 -12.90 39.14 26.31
C GLN A 6 -13.31 37.76 26.82
N SER A 7 -14.51 37.33 26.43
CA SER A 7 -14.91 35.93 26.47
C SER A 7 -14.01 35.17 25.49
N ASP A 8 -13.24 34.22 26.00
CA ASP A 8 -12.62 33.17 25.18
C ASP A 8 -13.74 32.44 24.42
N GLU A 9 -13.90 32.79 23.15
CA GLU A 9 -14.57 31.92 22.18
C GLU A 9 -13.71 30.66 22.07
N THR A 10 -14.09 29.60 22.78
CA THR A 10 -13.69 28.23 22.43
C THR A 10 -14.18 27.96 21.02
N GLN A 11 -13.36 28.29 20.03
CA GLN A 11 -13.48 27.77 18.68
C GLN A 11 -13.52 26.25 18.81
N THR A 12 -14.69 25.65 18.62
CA THR A 12 -14.87 24.21 18.45
C THR A 12 -14.00 23.81 17.26
N ARG A 13 -12.82 23.25 17.54
CA ARG A 13 -11.95 22.67 16.51
C ARG A 13 -12.75 21.64 15.74
N THR A 14 -12.91 21.86 14.44
CA THR A 14 -13.43 20.86 13.53
C THR A 14 -12.39 19.73 13.47
N VAL A 15 -12.79 18.49 13.74
CA VAL A 15 -11.90 17.33 13.80
C VAL A 15 -12.46 16.23 12.91
N ARG A 16 -11.60 15.58 12.12
CA ARG A 16 -11.96 14.41 11.31
C ARG A 16 -11.07 13.22 11.62
N TYR A 17 -11.60 12.05 11.30
CA TYR A 17 -10.92 10.78 11.43
C TYR A 17 -10.65 10.20 10.05
N ALA A 18 -9.43 9.71 9.83
CA ALA A 18 -9.07 8.94 8.64
C ALA A 18 -8.51 7.59 9.07
N PHE A 19 -9.11 6.52 8.57
CA PHE A 19 -8.72 5.16 8.86
C PHE A 19 -8.16 4.51 7.60
N PHE A 20 -6.89 4.11 7.66
CA PHE A 20 -6.15 3.47 6.60
C PHE A 20 -5.94 1.99 6.89
N ASP A 21 -5.96 1.18 5.84
CA ASP A 21 -5.65 -0.25 5.91
C ASP A 21 -5.02 -0.73 4.60
N GLY A 22 -4.00 -1.58 4.72
CA GLY A 22 -3.20 -2.10 3.62
C GLY A 22 -3.99 -3.04 2.70
N ASP A 23 -3.90 -2.81 1.39
CA ASP A 23 -4.68 -3.61 0.45
C ASP A 23 -4.02 -4.97 0.16
N ASN A 24 -4.72 -6.04 0.51
CA ASN A 24 -4.32 -7.43 0.25
C ASN A 24 -3.06 -7.86 1.02
N ILE A 25 -2.75 -7.26 2.16
CA ILE A 25 -1.59 -7.66 2.97
C ILE A 25 -1.64 -9.13 3.36
N GLY A 26 -2.75 -9.58 3.94
CA GLY A 26 -2.97 -10.98 4.33
C GLY A 26 -2.78 -11.95 3.15
N ASN A 27 -3.48 -11.71 2.04
CA ASN A 27 -3.38 -12.55 0.83
C ASN A 27 -1.95 -12.60 0.27
N THR A 28 -1.22 -11.48 0.34
CA THR A 28 0.16 -11.40 -0.17
C THR A 28 1.11 -12.22 0.70
N ILE A 29 1.00 -12.12 2.02
CA ILE A 29 1.79 -12.91 2.97
C ILE A 29 1.44 -14.40 2.83
N GLU A 30 0.16 -14.74 2.77
CA GLU A 30 -0.30 -16.13 2.62
C GLU A 30 0.23 -16.76 1.33
N ASN A 31 0.17 -16.05 0.21
CA ASN A 31 0.71 -16.52 -1.06
C ASN A 31 2.23 -16.76 -1.00
N LEU A 32 2.99 -15.87 -0.35
CA LEU A 32 4.42 -16.06 -0.16
C LEU A 32 4.73 -17.30 0.68
N LEU A 33 3.96 -17.53 1.75
CA LEU A 33 4.11 -18.70 2.62
C LEU A 33 3.75 -20.01 1.90
N ASN A 34 2.63 -20.03 1.17
CA ASN A 34 2.17 -21.20 0.42
C ASN A 34 3.16 -21.65 -0.67
N ASN A 35 3.93 -20.71 -1.22
CA ASN A 35 4.98 -21.00 -2.21
C ASN A 35 6.37 -21.28 -1.58
N GLY A 36 6.45 -21.43 -0.25
CA GLY A 36 7.72 -21.68 0.44
C GLY A 36 8.69 -20.48 0.46
N ARG A 37 8.23 -19.28 0.06
CA ARG A 37 9.03 -18.04 -0.02
C ARG A 37 9.09 -17.32 1.34
N VAL A 38 9.44 -18.06 2.39
CA VAL A 38 9.40 -17.59 3.79
C VAL A 38 10.27 -16.35 4.04
N ARG A 39 11.42 -16.25 3.38
CA ARG A 39 12.33 -15.09 3.53
C ARG A 39 11.71 -13.79 3.02
N GLU A 40 10.93 -13.87 1.96
CA GLU A 40 10.29 -12.71 1.34
C GLU A 40 9.02 -12.32 2.09
N ALA A 41 8.28 -13.29 2.62
CA ALA A 41 7.19 -13.01 3.57
C ALA A 41 7.73 -12.26 4.80
N ALA A 42 8.87 -12.71 5.34
CA ALA A 42 9.56 -12.00 6.42
C ALA A 42 10.02 -10.60 6.01
N TYR A 43 10.57 -10.44 4.80
CA TYR A 43 10.95 -9.14 4.27
C TYR A 43 9.76 -8.19 4.14
N LEU A 44 8.64 -8.64 3.58
CA LEU A 44 7.42 -7.85 3.45
C LEU A 44 6.87 -7.43 4.83
N SER A 45 6.86 -8.34 5.80
CA SER A 45 6.46 -8.03 7.18
C SER A 45 7.34 -6.93 7.80
N GLU A 46 8.66 -7.00 7.63
CA GLU A 46 9.59 -5.95 8.10
C GLU A 46 9.40 -4.63 7.34
N SER A 47 9.12 -4.69 6.04
CA SER A 47 8.81 -3.50 5.22
C SER A 47 7.52 -2.80 5.66
N ILE A 48 6.49 -3.55 6.03
CA ILE A 48 5.25 -2.99 6.60
C ILE A 48 5.55 -2.32 7.94
N LYS A 49 6.31 -2.96 8.83
CA LYS A 49 6.72 -2.34 10.10
C LYS A 49 7.47 -1.03 9.89
N LEU A 50 8.40 -1.00 8.93
CA LEU A 50 9.14 0.22 8.58
C LEU A 50 8.21 1.30 8.01
N ALA A 51 7.28 0.92 7.14
CA ALA A 51 6.31 1.83 6.54
C ALA A 51 5.45 2.51 7.59
N ILE A 52 4.87 1.73 8.51
CA ILE A 52 4.08 2.23 9.62
C ILE A 52 4.92 3.15 10.50
N PHE A 53 6.13 2.75 10.90
CA PHE A 53 7.02 3.60 11.69
C PHE A 53 7.29 4.96 11.01
N LYS A 54 7.46 4.98 9.68
CA LYS A 54 7.63 6.23 8.93
C LYS A 54 6.35 7.07 8.89
N ILE A 55 5.19 6.45 8.81
CA ILE A 55 3.89 7.11 8.92
C ILE A 55 3.72 7.72 10.32
N GLU A 56 4.07 6.99 11.38
CA GLU A 56 4.02 7.50 12.75
C GLU A 56 4.88 8.75 12.91
N LEU A 57 6.14 8.72 12.44
CA LEU A 57 7.02 9.88 12.47
C LEU A 57 6.45 11.07 11.68
N PHE A 58 5.86 10.81 10.51
CA PHE A 58 5.24 11.85 9.69
C PHE A 58 4.04 12.50 10.40
N ILE A 59 3.15 11.70 11.00
CA ILE A 59 1.97 12.22 11.70
C ILE A 59 2.38 12.96 12.98
N ASN A 60 3.29 12.40 13.77
CA ASN A 60 3.74 13.00 15.03
C ASN A 60 4.56 14.28 14.83
N SER A 61 5.13 14.49 13.65
CA SER A 61 5.79 15.76 13.27
C SER A 61 4.85 16.78 12.64
N THR A 62 3.56 16.45 12.49
CA THR A 62 2.55 17.31 11.89
C THR A 62 1.65 17.92 12.97
N ASP A 63 1.74 19.23 13.16
CA ASP A 63 0.92 19.97 14.13
C ASP A 63 -0.59 19.83 13.84
N ASP A 64 -1.43 19.62 14.86
CA ASP A 64 -2.89 19.39 14.71
C ASP A 64 -3.27 18.11 13.94
N ALA A 65 -2.35 17.14 13.87
CA ALA A 65 -2.63 15.74 13.55
C ALA A 65 -2.21 14.85 14.72
N LYS A 66 -2.98 13.80 14.98
CA LYS A 66 -2.75 12.87 16.08
C LYS A 66 -2.94 11.44 15.58
N LEU A 67 -1.93 10.62 15.81
CA LEU A 67 -2.02 9.19 15.61
C LEU A 67 -2.79 8.55 16.77
N ILE A 68 -3.84 7.78 16.46
CA ILE A 68 -4.63 7.04 17.46
C ILE A 68 -4.22 5.57 17.46
N ILE A 69 -4.13 4.94 16.27
CA ILE A 69 -3.78 3.52 16.10
C ILE A 69 -2.73 3.42 15.01
N ALA A 70 -1.70 2.62 15.27
CA ALA A 70 -0.76 2.12 14.26
C ALA A 70 -0.39 0.68 14.66
N GLY A 71 -0.69 -0.29 13.79
CA GLY A 71 -0.40 -1.68 14.08
C GLY A 71 -0.69 -2.58 12.89
N GLY A 72 0.21 -3.51 12.60
CA GLY A 72 0.12 -4.31 11.37
C GLY A 72 0.17 -3.39 10.15
N ASP A 73 -0.91 -3.36 9.39
CA ASP A 73 -1.15 -2.49 8.24
C ASP A 73 -2.26 -1.44 8.46
N ASP A 74 -2.80 -1.37 9.68
CA ASP A 74 -3.84 -0.44 10.08
C ASP A 74 -3.26 0.86 10.65
N VAL A 75 -3.80 2.01 10.21
CA VAL A 75 -3.47 3.33 10.76
C VAL A 75 -4.73 4.19 10.93
N LEU A 76 -5.03 4.61 12.16
CA LEU A 76 -6.10 5.55 12.47
C LEU A 76 -5.51 6.89 12.91
N ILE A 77 -5.92 7.96 12.23
CA ILE A 77 -5.51 9.32 12.54
C ILE A 77 -6.71 10.22 12.82
N GLU A 78 -6.49 11.18 13.70
CA GLU A 78 -7.33 12.33 13.96
C GLU A 78 -6.61 13.57 13.42
N TYR A 79 -7.29 14.42 12.66
CA TYR A 79 -6.66 15.60 12.05
C TYR A 79 -7.64 16.75 11.90
N ASN A 80 -7.11 17.98 11.85
CA ASN A 80 -7.90 19.17 11.54
C ASN A 80 -8.11 19.30 10.01
N PRO A 81 -9.34 19.18 9.48
CA PRO A 81 -9.63 19.26 8.05
C PRO A 81 -9.53 20.68 7.47
N GLU A 82 -9.49 21.71 8.31
CA GLU A 82 -9.29 23.10 7.87
C GLU A 82 -7.83 23.36 7.49
N LYS A 83 -6.90 22.63 8.12
CA LYS A 83 -5.46 22.74 7.91
C LYS A 83 -4.91 21.68 6.95
N TYR A 84 -5.50 20.48 6.97
CA TYR A 84 -5.05 19.34 6.17
C TYR A 84 -6.15 18.81 5.27
N ASN A 85 -5.80 18.64 3.99
CA ASN A 85 -6.70 18.18 2.95
C ASN A 85 -6.31 16.79 2.43
N TYR A 86 -6.88 16.39 1.30
CA TYR A 86 -6.57 15.13 0.61
C TYR A 86 -5.07 14.87 0.44
N THR A 87 -4.25 15.89 0.14
CA THR A 87 -2.81 15.71 -0.10
C THR A 87 -2.05 15.24 1.14
N PHE A 88 -2.53 15.57 2.34
CA PHE A 88 -1.97 15.07 3.58
C PHE A 88 -2.24 13.57 3.74
N LEU A 89 -3.47 13.15 3.49
CA LEU A 89 -3.86 11.73 3.53
C LEU A 89 -3.16 10.92 2.43
N GLU A 90 -3.02 11.49 1.25
CA GLU A 90 -2.30 10.87 0.13
C GLU A 90 -0.81 10.67 0.46
N LYS A 91 -0.18 11.59 1.21
CA LYS A 91 1.20 11.40 1.68
C LYS A 91 1.33 10.19 2.59
N VAL A 92 0.34 9.92 3.46
CA VAL A 92 0.32 8.71 4.30
C VAL A 92 0.30 7.45 3.43
N SER A 93 -0.60 7.39 2.44
CA SER A 93 -0.65 6.28 1.47
C SER A 93 0.64 6.14 0.65
N LYS A 94 1.26 7.24 0.24
CA LYS A 94 2.54 7.25 -0.50
C LYS A 94 3.70 6.75 0.35
N ILE A 95 3.76 7.08 1.65
CA ILE A 95 4.79 6.54 2.54
C ILE A 95 4.64 5.03 2.64
N PHE A 96 3.42 4.52 2.82
CA PHE A 96 3.16 3.08 2.87
C PHE A 96 3.61 2.38 1.58
N ASN A 97 3.17 2.91 0.44
CA ASN A 97 3.50 2.35 -0.87
C ASN A 97 5.00 2.39 -1.17
N LYS A 98 5.68 3.49 -0.83
CA LYS A 98 7.13 3.64 -1.01
C LYS A 98 7.93 2.54 -0.30
N HIS A 99 7.48 2.10 0.86
CA HIS A 99 8.21 1.13 1.68
C HIS A 99 7.77 -0.31 1.46
N THR A 100 6.51 -0.55 1.07
CA THR A 100 5.97 -1.92 0.91
C THR A 100 5.76 -2.35 -0.54
N GLY A 101 5.66 -1.40 -1.47
CA GLY A 101 5.18 -1.63 -2.83
C GLY A 101 3.66 -1.89 -2.94
N LEU A 102 2.93 -1.90 -1.81
CA LEU A 102 1.51 -2.21 -1.73
C LEU A 102 0.68 -0.93 -1.56
N SER A 103 -0.59 -0.96 -1.95
CA SER A 103 -1.51 0.17 -1.79
C SER A 103 -2.19 0.13 -0.41
N MET A 104 -2.81 1.25 -0.05
CA MET A 104 -3.52 1.38 1.22
C MET A 104 -4.82 2.15 0.95
N SER A 105 -5.96 1.56 1.32
CA SER A 105 -7.27 2.21 1.23
C SER A 105 -7.50 3.10 2.45
N CYS A 106 -8.29 4.16 2.30
CA CYS A 106 -8.60 5.07 3.39
C CYS A 106 -10.09 5.44 3.42
N GLY A 107 -10.69 5.41 4.61
CA GLY A 107 -12.01 5.98 4.87
C GLY A 107 -11.91 7.18 5.80
N VAL A 108 -12.54 8.29 5.42
CA VAL A 108 -12.55 9.54 6.17
C VAL A 108 -13.97 9.82 6.66
N GLY A 109 -14.13 10.18 7.93
CA GLY A 109 -15.42 10.55 8.49
C GLY A 109 -15.33 11.57 9.61
N GLU A 110 -16.46 12.19 9.95
CA GLU A 110 -16.59 13.09 11.11
C GLU A 110 -16.47 12.33 12.44
N ASN A 111 -16.63 11.00 12.41
CA ASN A 111 -16.42 10.10 13.55
C ASN A 111 -15.76 8.79 13.09
N ILE A 112 -15.24 8.01 14.03
CA ILE A 112 -14.51 6.76 13.75
C ILE A 112 -15.41 5.73 13.04
N SER A 113 -16.66 5.57 13.49
CA SER A 113 -17.60 4.60 12.89
C SER A 113 -17.85 4.89 11.41
N GLU A 114 -17.89 6.16 11.06
CA GLU A 114 -18.07 6.64 9.71
C GLU A 114 -16.81 6.45 8.85
N ALA A 115 -15.63 6.74 9.40
CA ALA A 115 -14.36 6.42 8.75
C ALA A 115 -14.23 4.92 8.43
N ILE A 116 -14.65 4.04 9.35
CA ILE A 116 -14.68 2.57 9.13
C ILE A 116 -15.62 2.19 7.97
N ARG A 117 -16.84 2.73 7.95
CA ARG A 117 -17.80 2.45 6.86
C ARG A 117 -17.25 2.87 5.50
N ASN A 118 -16.63 4.04 5.44
CA ASN A 118 -16.04 4.55 4.21
C ASN A 118 -14.82 3.74 3.77
N LEU A 119 -14.01 3.25 4.71
CA LEU A 119 -12.89 2.34 4.44
C LEU A 119 -13.39 1.02 3.86
N ALA A 120 -14.44 0.43 4.43
CA ALA A 120 -15.06 -0.78 3.91
C ALA A 120 -15.56 -0.58 2.47
N SER A 121 -16.20 0.56 2.19
CA SER A 121 -16.64 0.91 0.84
C SER A 121 -15.47 1.14 -0.12
N ALA A 122 -14.38 1.79 0.33
CA ALA A 122 -13.15 2.00 -0.44
C ALA A 122 -12.50 0.67 -0.88
N LYS A 123 -12.46 -0.30 0.04
CA LYS A 123 -11.94 -1.65 -0.22
C LYS A 123 -12.77 -2.46 -1.20
N GLN A 124 -14.08 -2.21 -1.27
CA GLN A 124 -15.00 -2.91 -2.17
C GLN A 124 -14.96 -2.38 -3.60
N HIS A 125 -14.78 -1.08 -3.79
CA HIS A 125 -15.02 -0.45 -5.09
C HIS A 125 -13.78 -0.28 -5.96
N ASN A 126 -12.56 -0.10 -5.40
CA ASN A 126 -11.33 -0.08 -6.22
C ASN A 126 -10.01 -0.33 -5.47
N LYS A 127 -9.98 -0.38 -4.12
CA LYS A 127 -8.75 -0.45 -3.31
C LYS A 127 -7.77 0.71 -3.59
N GLY A 128 -6.94 1.11 -2.63
CA GLY A 128 -5.99 2.22 -2.79
C GLY A 128 -6.63 3.61 -2.93
N ILE A 129 -7.93 3.75 -2.64
CA ILE A 129 -8.68 5.01 -2.74
C ILE A 129 -9.01 5.59 -1.36
N ILE A 130 -9.18 6.91 -1.31
CA ILE A 130 -9.60 7.65 -0.11
C ILE A 130 -11.07 8.05 -0.27
N LYS A 131 -11.95 7.64 0.64
CA LYS A 131 -13.41 7.88 0.57
C LYS A 131 -13.93 8.75 1.72
N TYR A 132 -14.90 9.65 1.44
CA TYR A 132 -15.55 10.57 2.39
C TYR A 132 -17.06 10.29 2.47
N THR A 133 -17.74 10.78 3.52
CA THR A 133 -19.12 10.40 3.89
C THR A 133 -20.24 11.08 3.13
N ASN A 134 -20.00 12.24 2.54
CA ASN A 134 -21.03 12.94 1.75
C ASN A 134 -20.58 13.00 0.30
N GLU A 135 -21.12 12.10 -0.53
CA GLU A 135 -20.99 12.16 -2.00
C GLU A 135 -21.92 13.20 -2.64
N GLU A 136 -22.59 14.07 -1.85
CA GLU A 136 -23.18 15.30 -2.36
C GLU A 136 -22.33 16.51 -1.91
N VAL A 137 -21.56 17.02 -2.87
CA VAL A 137 -20.76 18.26 -2.82
C VAL A 137 -19.49 18.19 -1.95
N LYS A 138 -18.47 17.51 -2.48
CA LYS A 138 -17.09 18.03 -2.68
C LYS A 138 -16.25 17.04 -3.51
N VAL A 139 -16.71 16.78 -4.72
CA VAL A 139 -15.85 16.32 -5.85
C VAL A 139 -15.00 17.49 -6.39
N GLU A 140 -15.14 18.69 -5.84
CA GLU A 140 -14.24 19.81 -6.10
C GLU A 140 -13.03 19.74 -5.16
N ASN A 141 -11.86 19.45 -5.75
CA ASN A 141 -10.50 19.43 -5.19
C ASN A 141 -9.82 18.06 -5.02
N ARG A 142 -10.20 17.06 -5.83
CA ARG A 142 -9.24 16.80 -6.91
C ARG A 142 -9.44 17.99 -7.83
N HIS A 143 -8.41 18.79 -8.09
CA HIS A 143 -8.37 19.36 -9.44
C HIS A 143 -8.61 18.14 -10.33
N MET A 144 -9.78 18.04 -10.98
CA MET A 144 -10.04 16.97 -11.94
C MET A 144 -8.99 17.21 -13.00
N LYS A 145 -7.83 16.58 -12.80
CA LYS A 145 -6.72 16.71 -13.70
C LYS A 145 -7.28 16.23 -15.00
N GLN A 146 -7.26 17.11 -15.99
CA GLN A 146 -7.71 16.76 -17.31
C GLN A 146 -6.93 15.50 -17.72
N ILE A 147 -7.63 14.55 -18.33
CA ILE A 147 -7.00 13.30 -18.73
C ILE A 147 -6.47 13.47 -20.14
N LYS A 148 -5.19 13.18 -20.32
CA LYS A 148 -4.58 13.00 -21.63
C LYS A 148 -4.43 11.52 -21.90
N LEU A 149 -5.14 11.05 -22.92
CA LEU A 149 -5.08 9.66 -23.34
C LEU A 149 -4.07 9.51 -24.47
N TYR A 150 -3.05 8.70 -24.22
CA TYR A 150 -2.02 8.33 -25.18
C TYR A 150 -2.29 6.91 -25.63
N ILE A 151 -2.68 6.74 -26.89
CA ILE A 151 -3.01 5.43 -27.44
C ILE A 151 -1.88 4.99 -28.38
N PHE A 152 -1.17 3.94 -28.01
CA PHE A 152 -0.16 3.36 -28.88
C PHE A 152 -0.84 2.57 -30.01
N ALA A 153 -0.73 3.09 -31.22
CA ALA A 153 -1.44 2.61 -32.40
C ALA A 153 -0.51 1.88 -33.35
N THR A 154 -0.64 0.55 -33.43
CA THR A 154 0.10 -0.27 -34.41
C THR A 154 -0.80 -1.03 -35.38
N SER A 155 -2.08 -1.17 -35.04
CA SER A 155 -3.10 -1.77 -35.91
C SER A 155 -3.76 -0.71 -36.81
N PRO A 156 -4.05 -1.01 -38.09
CA PRO A 156 -4.80 -0.10 -38.97
C PRO A 156 -6.32 -0.13 -38.73
N ASN A 157 -6.83 -1.08 -37.93
CA ASN A 157 -8.27 -1.20 -37.64
C ASN A 157 -8.71 -0.12 -36.64
N PRO A 158 -9.73 0.72 -36.94
CA PRO A 158 -10.21 1.78 -36.05
C PRO A 158 -10.91 1.29 -34.78
N ASP A 159 -11.51 0.09 -34.78
CA ASP A 159 -12.46 -0.33 -33.73
C ASP A 159 -11.87 -0.43 -32.32
N PRO A 160 -10.67 -1.02 -32.10
CA PRO A 160 -10.07 -1.08 -30.77
C PRO A 160 -9.85 0.31 -30.16
N TYR A 161 -9.50 1.28 -30.99
CA TYR A 161 -9.28 2.66 -30.55
C TYR A 161 -10.59 3.36 -30.19
N ILE A 162 -11.65 3.13 -30.97
CA ILE A 162 -12.99 3.66 -30.69
C ILE A 162 -13.51 3.11 -29.35
N ASN A 163 -13.32 1.83 -29.09
CA ASN A 163 -13.72 1.21 -27.82
C ASN A 163 -13.03 1.87 -26.62
N VAL A 164 -11.72 2.10 -26.70
CA VAL A 164 -10.96 2.78 -25.65
C VAL A 164 -11.45 4.22 -25.46
N ILE A 165 -11.59 4.98 -26.55
CA ILE A 165 -12.04 6.39 -26.50
C ILE A 165 -13.44 6.48 -25.90
N ALA A 166 -14.35 5.62 -26.34
CA ALA A 166 -15.73 5.60 -25.86
C ALA A 166 -15.83 5.16 -24.39
N HIS A 167 -15.04 4.16 -23.97
CA HIS A 167 -14.96 3.76 -22.57
C HIS A 167 -14.45 4.93 -21.71
N CYS A 168 -13.38 5.59 -22.15
CA CYS A 168 -12.79 6.70 -21.41
C CYS A 168 -13.74 7.91 -21.29
N ALA A 169 -14.46 8.24 -22.35
CA ALA A 169 -15.39 9.36 -22.33
C ALA A 169 -16.60 9.16 -21.39
N VAL A 170 -17.04 7.92 -21.20
CA VAL A 170 -18.15 7.59 -20.30
C VAL A 170 -17.69 7.56 -18.85
N ASN A 171 -16.53 6.94 -18.59
CA ASN A 171 -16.08 6.67 -17.24
C ASN A 171 -15.25 7.81 -16.62
N TYR A 172 -14.80 8.80 -17.41
CA TYR A 172 -13.96 9.88 -16.93
C TYR A 172 -14.45 11.27 -17.40
N LEU A 173 -14.92 12.08 -16.44
CA LEU A 173 -15.59 13.37 -16.64
C LEU A 173 -14.72 14.51 -17.26
N SER A 174 -13.40 14.36 -17.32
CA SER A 174 -12.45 15.40 -17.81
C SER A 174 -11.56 14.91 -18.96
N PHE A 175 -12.15 14.09 -19.84
CA PHE A 175 -11.50 13.52 -21.01
C PHE A 175 -11.60 14.47 -22.21
N ASN A 176 -10.48 15.12 -22.57
CA ASN A 176 -10.50 16.22 -23.53
C ASN A 176 -9.54 16.02 -24.72
N GLU A 177 -8.48 15.23 -24.57
CA GLU A 177 -7.41 15.11 -25.56
C GLU A 177 -6.97 13.66 -25.75
N VAL A 178 -6.93 13.23 -27.01
CA VAL A 178 -6.43 11.92 -27.41
C VAL A 178 -5.21 12.10 -28.30
N THR A 179 -4.12 11.41 -28.01
CA THR A 179 -2.93 11.36 -28.87
C THR A 179 -2.68 9.94 -29.33
N LEU A 180 -2.75 9.71 -30.65
CA LEU A 180 -2.32 8.45 -31.27
C LEU A 180 -0.80 8.46 -31.44
N ILE A 181 -0.15 7.41 -30.92
CA ILE A 181 1.30 7.25 -30.96
C ILE A 181 1.66 6.08 -31.87
N GLY A 182 2.38 6.36 -32.94
CA GLY A 182 3.02 5.34 -33.77
C GLY A 182 4.48 5.16 -33.39
N ILE A 183 4.94 3.91 -33.31
CA ILE A 183 6.33 3.57 -32.99
C ILE A 183 7.00 2.96 -34.22
N THR A 184 8.14 3.51 -34.63
CA THR A 184 8.97 2.95 -35.71
C THR A 184 10.38 2.64 -35.23
N ALA A 185 10.89 1.45 -35.56
CA ALA A 185 12.29 1.10 -35.31
C ALA A 185 13.28 1.94 -36.14
N ASP A 186 12.83 2.40 -37.32
CA ASP A 186 13.64 3.16 -38.27
C ASP A 186 13.23 4.64 -38.28
N ARG A 187 14.18 5.52 -37.91
CA ARG A 187 13.98 6.98 -37.92
C ARG A 187 13.63 7.51 -39.31
N GLY A 188 14.13 6.88 -40.38
CA GLY A 188 13.79 7.25 -41.75
C GLY A 188 12.33 7.00 -42.12
N LYS A 189 11.63 6.15 -41.35
CA LYS A 189 10.22 5.81 -41.57
C LYS A 189 9.22 6.63 -40.75
N ILE A 190 9.69 7.60 -39.96
CA ILE A 190 8.81 8.48 -39.16
C ILE A 190 7.75 9.14 -40.05
N GLY A 191 8.12 9.63 -41.23
CA GLY A 191 7.17 10.24 -42.17
C GLY A 191 6.08 9.27 -42.65
N SER A 192 6.45 8.02 -42.99
CA SER A 192 5.49 6.98 -43.38
C SER A 192 4.56 6.63 -42.22
N GLU A 193 5.06 6.60 -40.99
CA GLU A 193 4.26 6.31 -39.80
C GLU A 193 3.27 7.44 -39.51
N ILE A 194 3.65 8.72 -39.73
CA ILE A 194 2.72 9.86 -39.66
C ILE A 194 1.58 9.69 -40.68
N THR A 195 1.89 9.27 -41.92
CA THR A 195 0.86 9.01 -42.94
C THR A 195 -0.13 7.95 -42.47
N LYS A 196 0.36 6.81 -41.95
CA LYS A 196 -0.51 5.75 -41.41
C LYS A 196 -1.37 6.22 -40.25
N LEU A 197 -0.81 6.99 -39.31
CA LEU A 197 -1.58 7.56 -38.19
C LEU A 197 -2.63 8.55 -38.66
N THR A 198 -2.34 9.31 -39.72
CA THR A 198 -3.29 10.25 -40.34
C THR A 198 -4.45 9.50 -40.98
N GLU A 199 -4.16 8.44 -41.74
CA GLU A 199 -5.17 7.55 -42.31
C GLU A 199 -6.02 6.89 -41.21
N LEU A 200 -5.38 6.40 -40.14
CA LEU A 200 -6.08 5.81 -39.01
C LEU A 200 -6.99 6.82 -38.30
N LYS A 201 -6.51 8.05 -38.05
CA LYS A 201 -7.32 9.14 -37.49
C LYS A 201 -8.56 9.40 -38.36
N GLN A 202 -8.40 9.39 -39.68
CA GLN A 202 -9.52 9.57 -40.60
C GLN A 202 -10.49 8.38 -40.53
N LYS A 203 -10.00 7.15 -40.48
CA LYS A 203 -10.82 5.94 -40.32
C LYS A 203 -11.63 5.99 -39.01
N ILE A 204 -11.00 6.35 -37.89
CA ILE A 204 -11.68 6.53 -36.59
C ILE A 204 -12.79 7.58 -36.71
N SER A 205 -12.49 8.73 -37.32
CA SER A 205 -13.45 9.84 -37.47
C SER A 205 -14.65 9.44 -38.34
N ASN A 206 -14.39 8.77 -39.47
CA ASN A 206 -15.43 8.26 -40.37
C ASN A 206 -16.29 7.21 -39.69
N GLN A 207 -15.67 6.30 -38.94
CA GLN A 207 -16.37 5.25 -38.22
C GLN A 207 -17.26 5.83 -37.11
N LEU A 208 -16.77 6.79 -36.31
CA LEU A 208 -17.58 7.50 -35.31
C LEU A 208 -18.77 8.22 -35.95
N GLU A 209 -18.58 8.85 -37.11
CA GLU A 209 -19.66 9.48 -37.86
C GLU A 209 -20.72 8.46 -38.33
N ASN A 210 -20.29 7.33 -38.88
CA ASN A 210 -21.21 6.28 -39.30
C ASN A 210 -21.97 5.69 -38.10
N LEU A 211 -21.29 5.42 -36.99
CA LEU A 211 -21.90 4.88 -35.78
C LEU A 211 -22.95 5.82 -35.19
N SER A 212 -22.74 7.15 -35.27
CA SER A 212 -23.74 8.14 -34.86
C SER A 212 -25.03 8.09 -35.69
N LYS A 213 -24.98 7.49 -36.88
CA LYS A 213 -26.09 7.36 -37.84
C LYS A 213 -26.62 5.93 -37.97
N ASN A 214 -26.33 5.04 -37.02
CA ASN A 214 -26.70 3.61 -37.09
C ASN A 214 -26.05 2.88 -38.28
N GLN A 215 -24.81 3.23 -38.60
CA GLN A 215 -24.05 2.66 -39.71
C GLN A 215 -22.67 2.19 -39.24
N TYR A 216 -22.14 1.14 -39.86
CA TYR A 216 -20.82 0.60 -39.58
C TYR A 216 -20.05 0.45 -40.89
N LEU A 217 -18.82 0.98 -40.95
CA LEU A 217 -17.94 0.80 -42.11
C LEU A 217 -17.19 -0.53 -41.95
N LYS A 218 -17.57 -1.53 -42.75
CA LYS A 218 -16.99 -2.87 -42.72
C LYS A 218 -15.97 -3.03 -43.84
N GLU A 219 -14.78 -3.52 -43.50
CA GLU A 219 -13.77 -3.90 -44.50
C GLU A 219 -14.09 -5.31 -45.01
N LYS A 220 -14.30 -5.44 -46.32
CA LYS A 220 -14.59 -6.70 -46.99
C LYS A 220 -13.85 -6.73 -48.33
N ASP A 221 -12.98 -7.74 -48.51
CA ASP A 221 -12.22 -7.94 -49.74
C ASP A 221 -11.48 -6.67 -50.23
N GLU A 222 -10.80 -5.98 -49.30
CA GLU A 222 -10.08 -4.71 -49.53
C GLU A 222 -10.95 -3.49 -49.88
N ASN A 223 -12.28 -3.65 -49.88
CA ASN A 223 -13.25 -2.57 -50.05
C ASN A 223 -13.97 -2.24 -48.74
N TRP A 224 -14.35 -0.97 -48.56
CA TRP A 224 -15.10 -0.52 -47.39
C TRP A 224 -16.57 -0.36 -47.77
N GLU A 225 -17.43 -1.16 -47.14
CA GLU A 225 -18.88 -1.13 -47.33
C GLU A 225 -19.57 -0.54 -46.09
N ILE A 226 -20.58 0.30 -46.30
CA ILE A 226 -21.41 0.81 -45.21
C ILE A 226 -22.56 -0.18 -44.97
N VAL A 227 -22.64 -0.70 -43.75
CA VAL A 227 -23.69 -1.61 -43.31
C VAL A 227 -24.56 -0.90 -42.30
N ASN A 228 -25.89 -0.98 -42.44
CA ASN A 228 -26.80 -0.49 -41.41
C ASN A 228 -26.80 -1.46 -40.24
N ILE A 229 -26.61 -0.93 -39.03
CA ILE A 229 -26.60 -1.70 -37.79
C ILE A 229 -27.59 -1.08 -36.80
N GLN A 230 -28.06 -1.86 -35.84
CA GLN A 230 -29.00 -1.36 -34.83
C GLN A 230 -28.21 -0.95 -33.58
N ILE A 231 -28.20 0.36 -33.28
CA ILE A 231 -27.60 0.93 -32.07
C ILE A 231 -28.70 1.63 -31.27
N GLU A 232 -28.65 1.54 -29.94
CA GLU A 232 -29.57 2.30 -29.09
C GLU A 232 -29.32 3.82 -29.20
N GLY A 233 -30.38 4.61 -29.06
CA GLY A 233 -30.29 6.07 -29.23
C GLY A 233 -29.28 6.75 -28.29
N ALA A 234 -29.13 6.22 -27.06
CA ALA A 234 -28.15 6.71 -26.09
C ALA A 234 -26.70 6.51 -26.59
N ASP A 235 -26.42 5.36 -27.20
CA ASP A 235 -25.10 5.04 -27.76
C ASP A 235 -24.82 5.81 -29.06
N CYS A 236 -25.83 6.06 -29.89
CA CYS A 236 -25.68 6.98 -31.04
C CYS A 236 -25.29 8.39 -30.59
N LEU A 237 -25.93 8.90 -29.53
CA LEU A 237 -25.60 10.20 -28.95
C LEU A 237 -24.16 10.20 -28.38
N ARG A 238 -23.76 9.10 -27.71
CA ARG A 238 -22.38 8.91 -27.26
C ARG A 238 -21.41 9.08 -28.44
N TYR A 239 -21.58 8.34 -29.53
CA TYR A 239 -20.71 8.46 -30.70
C TYR A 239 -20.73 9.85 -31.36
N SER A 240 -21.90 10.49 -31.39
CA SER A 240 -22.03 11.88 -31.86
C SER A 240 -21.19 12.86 -31.04
N ASN A 241 -21.12 12.68 -29.72
CA ASN A 241 -20.30 13.53 -28.85
C ASN A 241 -18.79 13.28 -29.09
N LEU A 242 -18.41 12.02 -29.34
CA LEU A 242 -17.02 11.64 -29.59
C LEU A 242 -16.48 12.15 -30.93
N LYS A 243 -17.35 12.41 -31.92
CA LYS A 243 -16.96 12.93 -33.24
C LYS A 243 -16.13 14.22 -33.16
N ASN A 244 -16.33 15.03 -32.11
CA ASN A 244 -15.68 16.32 -31.95
C ASN A 244 -14.40 16.28 -31.09
N ILE A 245 -13.94 15.10 -30.69
CA ILE A 245 -12.71 14.97 -29.90
C ILE A 245 -11.49 15.35 -30.73
N ASP A 246 -10.59 16.16 -30.15
CA ASP A 246 -9.30 16.47 -30.77
C ASP A 246 -8.36 15.26 -30.67
N ILE A 247 -8.20 14.56 -31.79
CA ILE A 247 -7.25 13.45 -31.93
C ILE A 247 -5.96 14.00 -32.54
N LYS A 248 -4.90 14.08 -31.73
CA LYS A 248 -3.55 14.40 -32.16
C LYS A 248 -2.81 13.14 -32.60
N ILE A 249 -1.80 13.30 -33.44
CA ILE A 249 -0.94 12.21 -33.89
C ILE A 249 0.52 12.52 -33.59
N LYS A 250 1.28 11.50 -33.22
CA LYS A 250 2.71 11.60 -32.96
C LYS A 250 3.39 10.30 -33.39
N ALA A 251 4.35 10.40 -34.30
CA ALA A 251 5.22 9.28 -34.64
C ALA A 251 6.56 9.41 -33.91
N ILE A 252 7.04 8.31 -33.34
CA ILE A 252 8.23 8.28 -32.49
C ILE A 252 9.17 7.18 -32.97
N GLY A 253 10.45 7.53 -33.10
CA GLY A 253 11.50 6.52 -33.28
C GLY A 253 11.67 5.73 -31.98
N TYR A 254 11.76 4.41 -32.06
CA TYR A 254 11.87 3.52 -30.90
C TYR A 254 12.98 3.95 -29.92
N GLN A 255 14.11 4.41 -30.45
CA GLN A 255 15.28 4.90 -29.69
C GLN A 255 14.98 6.15 -28.86
N ASP A 256 13.97 6.92 -29.26
CA ASP A 256 13.59 8.19 -28.66
C ASP A 256 12.36 8.06 -27.75
N LEU A 257 11.77 6.87 -27.66
CA LEU A 257 10.52 6.60 -26.93
C LEU A 257 10.58 7.00 -25.45
N GLU A 258 11.64 6.60 -24.74
CA GLU A 258 11.83 6.95 -23.33
C GLU A 258 11.95 8.47 -23.13
N ARG A 259 12.66 9.14 -24.04
CA ARG A 259 12.85 10.60 -23.99
C ARG A 259 11.53 11.33 -24.19
N GLU A 260 10.73 10.93 -25.18
CA GLU A 260 9.43 11.55 -25.46
C GLU A 260 8.44 11.33 -24.30
N ILE A 261 8.36 10.11 -23.75
CA ILE A 261 7.53 9.83 -22.56
C ILE A 261 7.95 10.73 -21.39
N SER A 262 9.26 10.89 -21.16
CA SER A 262 9.76 11.77 -20.10
C SER A 262 9.39 13.24 -20.34
N GLN A 263 9.38 13.70 -21.58
CA GLN A 263 8.96 15.06 -21.92
C GLN A 263 7.48 15.29 -21.61
N TRP A 264 6.60 14.34 -21.93
CA TRP A 264 5.16 14.45 -21.63
C TRP A 264 4.87 14.54 -20.14
N LEU A 265 5.59 13.76 -19.33
CA LEU A 265 5.44 13.78 -17.88
C LEU A 265 5.94 15.09 -17.24
N ASN A 266 7.01 15.67 -17.79
CA ASN A 266 7.63 16.87 -17.23
C ASN A 266 6.89 18.16 -17.59
N THR A 267 6.11 18.16 -18.67
CA THR A 267 5.46 19.38 -19.17
C THR A 267 4.16 19.71 -18.44
N ASP A 268 3.46 18.72 -17.89
CA ASP A 268 2.04 18.87 -17.59
C ASP A 268 1.60 18.23 -16.26
N THR A 269 2.10 18.75 -15.14
CA THR A 269 1.69 18.30 -13.79
C THR A 269 0.19 18.48 -13.50
N ALA A 270 -0.52 19.27 -14.30
CA ALA A 270 -1.95 19.52 -14.23
C ALA A 270 -2.81 18.39 -14.85
N PHE A 271 -2.21 17.47 -15.60
CA PHE A 271 -2.92 16.39 -16.29
C PHE A 271 -2.63 15.03 -15.65
N GLU A 272 -3.57 14.11 -15.83
CA GLU A 272 -3.37 12.70 -15.56
C GLU A 272 -3.15 11.99 -16.91
N HIS A 273 -2.04 11.26 -17.03
CA HIS A 273 -1.65 10.64 -18.30
C HIS A 273 -2.09 9.18 -18.31
N PHE A 274 -2.95 8.81 -19.27
CA PHE A 274 -3.41 7.44 -19.46
C PHE A 274 -2.73 6.87 -20.70
N PHE A 275 -2.16 5.68 -20.57
CA PHE A 275 -1.49 5.01 -21.69
C PHE A 275 -2.27 3.76 -22.07
N ASP A 276 -2.87 3.76 -23.24
CA ASP A 276 -3.53 2.59 -23.80
C ASP A 276 -2.57 1.78 -24.67
N VAL A 277 -2.53 0.48 -24.42
CA VAL A 277 -1.72 -0.49 -25.18
C VAL A 277 -2.57 -1.59 -25.84
N THR A 278 -3.87 -1.33 -26.06
CA THR A 278 -4.83 -2.32 -26.57
C THR A 278 -4.42 -2.91 -27.91
N ALA A 279 -4.04 -2.04 -28.86
CA ALA A 279 -3.70 -2.43 -30.22
C ALA A 279 -2.19 -2.35 -30.51
N VAL A 280 -1.37 -2.56 -29.48
CA VAL A 280 0.10 -2.54 -29.59
C VAL A 280 0.60 -3.90 -30.03
N SER A 281 1.49 -3.91 -31.03
CA SER A 281 2.13 -5.12 -31.49
C SER A 281 2.94 -5.76 -30.36
N LYS A 282 2.93 -7.09 -30.29
CA LYS A 282 3.68 -7.85 -29.27
C LYS A 282 5.17 -7.48 -29.23
N SER A 283 5.72 -7.05 -30.37
CA SER A 283 7.12 -6.61 -30.50
C SER A 283 7.45 -5.36 -29.71
N TYR A 284 6.49 -4.46 -29.47
CA TYR A 284 6.71 -3.21 -28.74
C TYR A 284 6.03 -3.19 -27.37
N LEU A 285 5.04 -4.05 -27.13
CA LEU A 285 4.25 -4.05 -25.89
C LEU A 285 5.11 -4.18 -24.64
N ILE A 286 6.06 -5.12 -24.63
CA ILE A 286 6.92 -5.38 -23.47
C ILE A 286 7.80 -4.16 -23.20
N ASP A 287 8.37 -3.56 -24.23
CA ASP A 287 9.28 -2.44 -24.11
C ASP A 287 8.55 -1.16 -23.67
N VAL A 288 7.40 -0.87 -24.30
CA VAL A 288 6.52 0.25 -23.91
C VAL A 288 6.10 0.09 -22.45
N TYR A 289 5.63 -1.09 -22.06
CA TYR A 289 5.26 -1.37 -20.67
C TYR A 289 6.45 -1.16 -19.72
N THR A 290 7.62 -1.71 -20.06
CA THR A 290 8.83 -1.62 -19.23
C THR A 290 9.28 -0.17 -19.04
N ILE A 291 9.29 0.63 -20.11
CA ILE A 291 9.64 2.05 -20.05
C ILE A 291 8.64 2.83 -19.19
N LEU A 292 7.34 2.62 -19.38
CA LEU A 292 6.31 3.30 -18.58
C LEU A 292 6.42 2.94 -17.09
N ARG A 293 6.60 1.65 -16.77
CA ARG A 293 6.81 1.19 -15.38
C ARG A 293 8.11 1.73 -14.79
N TYR A 294 9.18 1.81 -15.57
CA TYR A 294 10.45 2.40 -15.16
C TYR A 294 10.30 3.88 -14.79
N LYS A 295 9.42 4.61 -15.48
CA LYS A 295 9.05 6.00 -15.12
C LYS A 295 8.01 6.09 -14.02
N ASN A 296 7.75 5.00 -13.30
CA ASN A 296 6.77 4.89 -12.21
C ASN A 296 5.33 5.24 -12.64
N ILE A 297 4.99 4.95 -13.90
CA ILE A 297 3.62 5.13 -14.42
C ILE A 297 2.86 3.81 -14.19
N SER A 298 1.73 3.88 -13.48
CA SER A 298 0.81 2.74 -13.28
C SER A 298 -0.42 2.80 -14.17
N THR A 299 -0.75 3.95 -14.75
CA THR A 299 -1.93 4.17 -15.60
C THR A 299 -1.75 3.62 -17.02
N ILE A 300 -1.44 2.32 -17.12
CA ILE A 300 -1.24 1.57 -18.36
C ILE A 300 -2.43 0.62 -18.53
N TYR A 301 -3.26 0.88 -19.53
CA TYR A 301 -4.54 0.22 -19.72
C TYR A 301 -4.60 -0.60 -21.01
N THR A 302 -5.49 -1.58 -21.00
CA THR A 302 -5.86 -2.36 -22.18
C THR A 302 -7.35 -2.69 -22.13
N PHE A 303 -8.00 -2.56 -23.27
CA PHE A 303 -9.36 -2.98 -23.51
C PHE A 303 -9.35 -4.45 -23.91
N GLN A 304 -9.67 -5.33 -22.96
CA GLN A 304 -9.70 -6.77 -23.18
C GLN A 304 -11.12 -7.22 -23.46
N VAL A 305 -11.33 -7.83 -24.63
CA VAL A 305 -12.58 -8.52 -24.96
C VAL A 305 -12.41 -9.99 -24.56
N PHE A 306 -13.34 -10.51 -23.75
CA PHE A 306 -13.29 -11.89 -23.25
C PHE A 306 -13.94 -12.89 -24.21
N SER A 307 -14.78 -12.41 -25.13
CA SER A 307 -15.34 -13.23 -26.20
C SER A 307 -14.33 -13.44 -27.33
N ARG A 308 -14.59 -14.46 -28.15
CA ARG A 308 -13.81 -14.68 -29.38
C ARG A 308 -14.02 -13.47 -30.31
N PRO A 309 -12.95 -12.82 -30.80
CA PRO A 309 -13.09 -11.64 -31.63
C PRO A 309 -13.81 -11.99 -32.93
N HIS A 310 -14.83 -11.19 -33.25
CA HIS A 310 -15.58 -11.26 -34.49
C HIS A 310 -14.97 -10.39 -35.59
N TYR A 311 -14.15 -9.40 -35.21
CA TYR A 311 -13.54 -8.40 -36.09
C TYR A 311 -14.59 -7.61 -36.89
N ASP A 312 -15.72 -7.31 -36.26
CA ASP A 312 -16.79 -6.54 -36.86
C ASP A 312 -17.58 -5.74 -35.81
N GLU A 313 -18.76 -5.22 -36.19
CA GLU A 313 -19.58 -4.36 -35.35
C GLU A 313 -19.91 -4.96 -33.97
N ARG A 314 -19.90 -6.29 -33.85
CA ARG A 314 -20.20 -6.99 -32.60
C ARG A 314 -19.13 -6.80 -31.53
N ASP A 315 -17.91 -6.47 -31.93
CA ASP A 315 -16.80 -6.19 -31.02
C ASP A 315 -16.77 -4.72 -30.56
N LEU A 316 -17.74 -3.89 -30.98
CA LEU A 316 -17.84 -2.50 -30.53
C LEU A 316 -18.50 -2.41 -29.15
N ILE A 317 -18.03 -1.45 -28.35
CA ILE A 317 -18.40 -1.27 -26.94
C ILE A 317 -19.91 -1.17 -26.66
N HIS A 318 -20.76 -0.73 -27.60
CA HIS A 318 -22.22 -0.72 -27.42
C HIS A 318 -22.84 -2.13 -27.39
N ASN A 319 -22.16 -3.12 -27.97
CA ASN A 319 -22.56 -4.52 -27.94
C ASN A 319 -21.88 -5.29 -26.79
N LEU A 320 -21.10 -4.60 -25.96
CA LEU A 320 -20.29 -5.21 -24.91
C LEU A 320 -20.71 -4.71 -23.53
N VAL A 321 -20.68 -5.61 -22.55
CA VAL A 321 -21.00 -5.35 -21.15
C VAL A 321 -19.71 -5.38 -20.33
N ASP A 322 -19.44 -4.29 -19.60
CA ASP A 322 -18.25 -4.17 -18.78
C ASP A 322 -18.26 -5.20 -17.64
N GLY A 323 -17.13 -5.88 -17.45
CA GLY A 323 -16.97 -6.99 -16.50
C GLY A 323 -17.47 -8.35 -17.01
N GLU A 324 -18.33 -8.39 -18.03
CA GLU A 324 -18.87 -9.65 -18.58
C GLU A 324 -18.24 -10.04 -19.92
N THR A 325 -18.33 -9.14 -20.93
CA THR A 325 -17.82 -9.42 -22.28
C THR A 325 -16.54 -8.65 -22.58
N TYR A 326 -16.27 -7.58 -21.84
CA TYR A 326 -15.00 -6.86 -21.91
C TYR A 326 -14.60 -6.31 -20.55
N LYS A 327 -13.34 -5.91 -20.41
CA LYS A 327 -12.85 -5.14 -19.27
C LYS A 327 -11.74 -4.20 -19.68
N PHE A 328 -11.84 -2.95 -19.26
CA PHE A 328 -10.75 -1.99 -19.37
C PHE A 328 -9.82 -2.14 -18.16
N THR A 329 -8.72 -2.87 -18.33
CA THR A 329 -7.88 -3.32 -17.22
C THR A 329 -6.56 -2.57 -17.19
N CYS A 330 -6.18 -2.09 -16.01
CA CYS A 330 -4.82 -1.63 -15.77
C CYS A 330 -3.86 -2.83 -15.75
N ILE A 331 -2.95 -2.91 -16.72
CA ILE A 331 -1.99 -4.01 -16.84
C ILE A 331 -0.99 -3.99 -15.68
N ALA A 332 -0.61 -2.79 -15.22
CA ALA A 332 0.30 -2.63 -14.10
C ALA A 332 -0.27 -3.19 -12.78
N GLU A 333 -1.60 -3.20 -12.65
CA GLU A 333 -2.31 -3.67 -11.45
C GLU A 333 -2.92 -5.07 -11.62
N SER A 334 -2.76 -5.68 -12.81
CA SER A 334 -3.21 -7.05 -13.08
C SER A 334 -2.54 -8.06 -12.15
N GLU A 335 -3.23 -9.17 -11.84
CA GLU A 335 -2.72 -10.21 -10.92
C GLU A 335 -1.32 -10.73 -11.33
N TYR A 336 -1.04 -10.77 -12.63
CA TYR A 336 0.23 -11.26 -13.16
C TYR A 336 1.40 -10.29 -12.95
N ASN A 337 1.13 -8.98 -12.85
CA ASN A 337 2.13 -7.92 -12.90
C ASN A 337 2.18 -7.05 -11.65
N LYS A 338 1.13 -7.04 -10.81
CA LYS A 338 1.03 -6.23 -9.59
C LYS A 338 2.22 -6.42 -8.63
N ASN A 339 2.81 -7.61 -8.61
CA ASN A 339 3.94 -7.98 -7.75
C ASN A 339 5.29 -8.01 -8.48
N ARG A 340 5.36 -7.58 -9.74
CA ARG A 340 6.60 -7.57 -10.54
C ARG A 340 7.23 -6.20 -10.50
N ILE A 341 8.37 -6.10 -9.84
CA ILE A 341 9.22 -4.90 -9.85
C ILE A 341 10.08 -4.98 -11.11
N VAL A 342 9.97 -3.96 -11.98
CA VAL A 342 10.93 -3.78 -13.08
C VAL A 342 12.21 -3.24 -12.44
N VAL A 343 13.19 -4.10 -12.23
CA VAL A 343 14.50 -3.74 -11.68
C VAL A 343 15.37 -3.28 -12.84
N SER A 344 15.86 -2.03 -12.79
CA SER A 344 16.96 -1.60 -13.67
C SER A 344 18.30 -1.93 -13.02
N ASP A 345 19.30 -2.27 -13.83
CA ASP A 345 20.69 -2.41 -13.40
C ASP A 345 21.28 -1.08 -12.86
N ASP A 346 20.59 0.04 -13.10
CA ASP A 346 20.96 1.37 -12.60
C ASP A 346 20.57 1.61 -11.12
N TYR A 347 19.74 0.75 -10.53
CA TYR A 347 19.51 0.68 -9.08
C TYR A 347 20.42 -0.37 -8.43
N ASN A 348 21.68 -0.42 -8.84
CA ASN A 348 22.71 -0.87 -7.93
C ASN A 348 22.72 0.11 -6.75
N ILE A 349 22.05 -0.25 -5.65
CA ILE A 349 22.45 0.24 -4.32
C ILE A 349 23.97 0.08 -4.34
N SER A 350 24.68 1.21 -4.38
CA SER A 350 26.14 1.23 -4.44
C SER A 350 26.63 0.19 -3.43
N GLN A 351 27.61 -0.64 -3.79
CA GLN A 351 28.09 -1.65 -2.85
C GLN A 351 28.49 -1.01 -1.51
N ASN A 352 28.85 0.27 -1.52
CA ASN A 352 29.04 1.09 -0.32
C ASN A 352 27.75 1.35 0.48
N ASP A 353 26.62 1.63 -0.16
CA ASP A 353 25.33 1.78 0.51
C ASP A 353 24.82 0.45 1.07
N PHE A 354 24.99 -0.65 0.35
CA PHE A 354 24.64 -1.99 0.85
C PHE A 354 25.51 -2.37 2.05
N ASN A 355 26.82 -2.11 1.96
CA ASN A 355 27.75 -2.34 3.06
C ASN A 355 27.46 -1.43 4.25
N ARG A 356 27.08 -0.17 4.01
CA ARG A 356 26.67 0.79 5.05
C ARG A 356 25.41 0.31 5.78
N LEU A 357 24.37 -0.07 5.04
CA LEU A 357 23.11 -0.56 5.61
C LEU A 357 23.31 -1.89 6.35
N SER A 358 24.18 -2.76 5.83
CA SER A 358 24.54 -4.01 6.51
C SER A 358 25.28 -3.74 7.82
N ALA A 359 26.24 -2.81 7.82
CA ALA A 359 26.96 -2.38 9.02
C ALA A 359 26.02 -1.72 10.04
N GLU A 360 25.08 -0.89 9.58
CA GLU A 360 24.08 -0.23 10.44
C GLU A 360 23.15 -1.27 11.09
N LYS A 361 22.72 -2.28 10.33
CA LYS A 361 21.97 -3.41 10.87
C LYS A 361 22.75 -4.17 11.93
N GLU A 362 24.03 -4.46 11.72
CA GLU A 362 24.87 -5.15 12.71
C GLU A 362 25.09 -4.30 13.99
N ILE A 363 25.15 -2.97 13.87
CA ILE A 363 25.21 -2.07 15.02
C ILE A 363 23.91 -2.14 15.80
N LEU A 364 22.77 -2.02 15.13
CA LEU A 364 21.45 -2.08 15.75
C LEU A 364 21.19 -3.44 16.41
N GLU A 365 21.62 -4.54 15.79
CA GLU A 365 21.52 -5.88 16.39
C GLU A 365 22.37 -6.01 17.65
N ARG A 366 23.59 -5.45 17.65
CA ARG A 366 24.44 -5.41 18.85
C ARG A 366 23.83 -4.57 19.97
N ASP A 367 23.33 -3.39 19.65
CA ASP A 367 22.73 -2.50 20.64
C ASP A 367 21.44 -3.08 21.21
N ARG A 368 20.64 -3.77 20.38
CA ARG A 368 19.50 -4.55 20.84
C ARG A 368 19.93 -5.64 21.82
N ILE A 369 20.93 -6.47 21.47
CA ILE A 369 21.40 -7.55 22.35
C ILE A 369 21.87 -6.99 23.70
N LYS A 370 22.59 -5.86 23.70
CA LYS A 370 22.99 -5.17 24.93
C LYS A 370 21.78 -4.72 25.75
N LEU A 371 20.77 -4.13 25.11
CA LEU A 371 19.57 -3.65 25.79
C LEU A 371 18.76 -4.81 26.39
N GLU A 372 18.61 -5.91 25.65
CA GLU A 372 17.96 -7.14 26.13
C GLU A 372 18.71 -7.74 27.33
N ASP A 373 20.04 -7.77 27.28
CA ASP A 373 20.86 -8.24 28.39
C ASP A 373 20.74 -7.35 29.63
N ALA A 374 20.73 -6.02 29.43
CA ALA A 374 20.55 -5.04 30.50
C ALA A 374 19.16 -5.18 31.14
N LEU A 375 18.10 -5.31 30.34
CA LEU A 375 16.73 -5.53 30.82
C LEU A 375 16.61 -6.84 31.59
N ALA A 376 17.18 -7.93 31.08
CA ALA A 376 17.15 -9.23 31.76
C ALA A 376 17.94 -9.21 33.08
N THR A 377 19.07 -8.48 33.11
CA THR A 377 19.88 -8.30 34.32
C THR A 377 19.15 -7.46 35.38
N ASN A 378 18.53 -6.35 34.98
CA ASN A 378 17.75 -5.51 35.89
C ASN A 378 16.53 -6.26 36.44
N PHE A 379 15.84 -7.01 35.58
CA PHE A 379 14.74 -7.89 36.00
C PHE A 379 15.20 -8.91 37.05
N ALA A 380 16.31 -9.61 36.79
CA ALA A 380 16.85 -10.60 37.71
C ALA A 380 17.22 -10.00 39.07
N ARG A 381 17.87 -8.83 39.07
CA ARG A 381 18.24 -8.11 40.31
C ARG A 381 17.00 -7.69 41.11
N PHE A 382 16.01 -7.10 40.45
CA PHE A 382 14.77 -6.66 41.11
C PHE A 382 14.03 -7.82 41.78
N TRP A 383 13.81 -8.92 41.04
CA TRP A 383 13.08 -10.07 41.57
C TRP A 383 13.87 -10.82 42.64
N PHE A 384 15.20 -10.89 42.52
CA PHE A 384 16.04 -11.45 43.57
C PHE A 384 15.98 -10.61 44.85
N ALA A 385 16.06 -9.27 44.74
CA ALA A 385 15.95 -8.39 45.90
C ALA A 385 14.55 -8.48 46.54
N LEU A 386 13.50 -8.45 45.74
CA LEU A 386 12.12 -8.60 46.22
C LEU A 386 11.91 -9.94 46.92
N PHE A 387 12.47 -11.03 46.38
CA PHE A 387 12.46 -12.35 47.00
C PHE A 387 13.17 -12.36 48.35
N LEU A 388 14.36 -11.75 48.43
CA LEU A 388 15.08 -11.63 49.70
C LEU A 388 14.23 -10.86 50.73
N ILE A 389 13.63 -9.75 50.33
CA ILE A 389 12.81 -8.93 51.23
C ILE A 389 11.56 -9.69 51.68
N LEU A 390 10.78 -10.27 50.77
CA LEU A 390 9.50 -10.92 51.10
C LEU A 390 9.66 -12.19 51.94
N ILE A 391 10.81 -12.87 51.87
CA ILE A 391 11.03 -14.11 52.62
C ILE A 391 11.85 -13.87 53.88
N PHE A 392 12.98 -13.18 53.78
CA PHE A 392 13.83 -13.00 54.95
C PHE A 392 13.25 -11.99 55.92
N LEU A 393 12.63 -10.88 55.46
CA LEU A 393 12.13 -9.86 56.37
C LEU A 393 11.05 -10.41 57.31
N PRO A 394 10.01 -11.14 56.86
CA PRO A 394 8.99 -11.67 57.76
C PRO A 394 9.52 -12.79 58.65
N ILE A 395 10.45 -13.60 58.17
CA ILE A 395 11.08 -14.66 58.96
C ILE A 395 11.91 -14.06 60.09
N PHE A 396 12.75 -13.07 59.81
CA PHE A 396 13.56 -12.40 60.84
C PHE A 396 12.70 -11.62 61.83
N VAL A 397 11.70 -10.89 61.35
CA VAL A 397 10.76 -10.16 62.22
C VAL A 397 9.94 -11.12 63.07
N GLY A 398 9.45 -12.22 62.49
CA GLY A 398 8.67 -13.24 63.19
C GLY A 398 9.49 -14.00 64.23
N ILE A 399 10.70 -14.45 63.88
CA ILE A 399 11.63 -15.09 64.83
C ILE A 399 12.02 -14.11 65.94
N GLY A 400 12.39 -12.88 65.59
CA GLY A 400 12.74 -11.86 66.58
C GLY A 400 11.59 -11.56 67.54
N TRP A 401 10.38 -11.40 67.02
CA TRP A 401 9.18 -11.20 67.83
C TRP A 401 8.89 -12.40 68.74
N TRP A 402 9.08 -13.63 68.24
CA TRP A 402 8.82 -14.85 69.00
C TRP A 402 9.84 -15.08 70.11
N ILE A 403 11.12 -14.78 69.85
CA ILE A 403 12.20 -14.84 70.85
C ILE A 403 12.01 -13.79 71.96
N LEU A 404 11.46 -12.62 71.63
CA LEU A 404 11.20 -11.54 72.59
C LEU A 404 10.02 -11.82 73.54
N GLN A 405 9.21 -12.86 73.29
CA GLN A 405 8.15 -13.26 74.22
C GLN A 405 8.72 -13.94 75.47
N PRO A 406 8.08 -13.82 76.65
CA PRO A 406 8.48 -14.54 77.85
C PRO A 406 8.52 -16.06 77.58
N GLU A 407 9.63 -16.72 77.94
CA GLU A 407 9.90 -18.14 77.63
C GLU A 407 9.93 -18.51 76.14
N GLY A 408 9.95 -17.53 75.23
CA GLY A 408 9.89 -17.76 73.78
C GLY A 408 11.04 -18.64 73.26
N TRP A 409 12.26 -18.44 73.78
CA TRP A 409 13.42 -19.23 73.40
C TRP A 409 13.27 -20.72 73.73
N ASN A 410 12.81 -21.05 74.95
CA ASN A 410 12.67 -22.44 75.40
C ASN A 410 11.61 -23.21 74.59
N ARG A 411 10.63 -22.52 74.01
CA ARG A 411 9.64 -23.11 73.09
C ARG A 411 10.15 -23.24 71.66
N PHE A 412 11.04 -22.35 71.25
CA PHE A 412 11.60 -22.31 69.90
C PHE A 412 12.75 -23.29 69.69
N GLU A 413 13.60 -23.47 70.71
CA GLU A 413 14.80 -24.33 70.67
C GLU A 413 14.55 -25.74 70.10
N PRO A 414 13.49 -26.49 70.50
CA PRO A 414 13.25 -27.83 69.96
C PRO A 414 12.80 -27.79 68.48
N SER A 415 12.20 -26.69 68.05
CA SER A 415 11.62 -26.52 66.71
C SER A 415 12.58 -25.88 65.72
N PHE A 416 13.75 -25.40 66.17
CA PHE A 416 14.74 -24.74 65.32
C PHE A 416 15.18 -25.61 64.13
N PHE A 417 15.25 -26.94 64.33
CA PHE A 417 15.57 -27.89 63.27
C PHE A 417 14.53 -27.91 62.12
N LEU A 418 13.26 -27.63 62.42
CA LEU A 418 12.21 -27.51 61.40
C LEU A 418 12.39 -26.24 60.56
N VAL A 419 12.89 -25.15 61.15
CA VAL A 419 13.20 -23.90 60.43
C VAL A 419 14.34 -24.14 59.44
N SER A 420 15.41 -24.83 59.85
CA SER A 420 16.50 -25.21 58.94
C SER A 420 16.03 -26.16 57.82
N SER A 421 15.09 -27.05 58.13
CA SER A 421 14.52 -28.00 57.15
C SER A 421 13.60 -27.29 56.14
N ALA A 422 12.74 -26.37 56.60
CA ALA A 422 11.90 -25.53 55.76
C ALA A 422 12.73 -24.58 54.90
N TRP A 423 13.82 -24.03 55.46
CA TRP A 423 14.79 -23.22 54.74
C TRP A 423 15.41 -24.02 53.58
N ALA A 424 15.88 -25.23 53.85
CA ALA A 424 16.43 -26.13 52.84
C ALA A 424 15.40 -26.37 51.72
N ILE A 425 14.17 -26.79 52.04
CA ILE A 425 13.09 -27.03 51.07
C ILE A 425 12.81 -25.80 50.20
N LEU A 426 12.72 -24.62 50.80
CA LEU A 426 12.43 -23.38 50.09
C LEU A 426 13.59 -22.96 49.17
N THR A 427 14.83 -23.13 49.62
CA THR A 427 16.00 -22.90 48.76
C THR A 427 16.09 -23.88 47.58
N TYR A 428 15.47 -25.06 47.67
CA TYR A 428 15.47 -26.08 46.61
C TYR A 428 14.29 -25.97 45.63
N SER A 429 13.09 -25.59 46.07
CA SER A 429 11.89 -25.60 45.22
C SER A 429 11.88 -24.52 44.13
N LEU A 430 12.46 -23.35 44.41
CA LEU A 430 12.40 -22.18 43.52
C LEU A 430 13.27 -22.28 42.27
N PRO A 431 14.56 -22.71 42.34
CA PRO A 431 15.36 -22.95 41.14
C PRO A 431 14.69 -23.95 40.19
N ILE A 432 14.08 -25.01 40.73
CA ILE A 432 13.39 -26.06 39.96
C ILE A 432 12.25 -25.46 39.12
N PHE A 433 11.45 -24.56 39.69
CA PHE A 433 10.33 -23.94 38.99
C PHE A 433 10.78 -23.08 37.79
N PHE A 434 11.90 -22.37 37.92
CA PHE A 434 12.37 -21.43 36.89
C PHE A 434 13.33 -22.03 35.86
N THR A 435 14.18 -23.00 36.23
CA THR A 435 15.17 -23.58 35.31
C THR A 435 14.69 -24.86 34.63
N ARG A 436 13.68 -25.55 35.19
CA ARG A 436 13.26 -26.91 34.79
C ARG A 436 14.41 -27.94 34.76
N ASN A 437 15.57 -27.62 35.35
CA ASN A 437 16.75 -28.47 35.41
C ASN A 437 17.15 -28.70 36.87
N PHE A 438 17.26 -29.97 37.27
CA PHE A 438 17.59 -30.41 38.64
C PHE A 438 19.07 -30.22 39.02
N SER A 439 19.92 -29.76 38.11
CA SER A 439 21.38 -29.94 38.20
C SER A 439 22.15 -28.88 38.99
N SER A 440 21.53 -27.82 39.52
CA SER A 440 22.25 -26.86 40.37
C SER A 440 21.40 -26.23 41.48
N LEU A 441 21.50 -26.83 42.66
CA LEU A 441 20.81 -26.45 43.91
C LEU A 441 21.55 -25.32 44.64
N ASN A 442 21.73 -24.16 44.01
CA ASN A 442 22.40 -23.01 44.65
C ASN A 442 21.57 -21.74 44.46
N ILE A 443 21.14 -21.13 45.57
CA ILE A 443 20.35 -19.90 45.58
C ILE A 443 21.08 -18.71 44.93
N LEU A 444 22.42 -18.74 44.95
CA LEU A 444 23.26 -17.75 44.27
C LEU A 444 23.13 -17.83 42.73
N LEU A 445 22.58 -18.91 42.20
CA LEU A 445 22.30 -19.07 40.77
C LEU A 445 20.91 -18.56 40.37
N LEU A 446 20.04 -18.21 41.33
CA LEU A 446 18.69 -17.71 41.05
C LEU A 446 18.69 -16.45 40.17
N PRO A 447 19.56 -15.44 40.36
CA PRO A 447 19.66 -14.30 39.45
C PRO A 447 20.01 -14.72 38.02
N HIS A 448 20.91 -15.69 37.86
CA HIS A 448 21.29 -16.18 36.54
C HIS A 448 20.13 -16.95 35.87
N ALA A 449 19.39 -17.74 36.64
CA ALA A 449 18.19 -18.43 36.17
C ALA A 449 17.10 -17.45 35.73
N LEU A 450 16.81 -16.41 36.53
CA LEU A 450 15.84 -15.36 36.22
C LEU A 450 16.24 -14.56 34.97
N LYS A 451 17.54 -14.24 34.83
CA LYS A 451 18.09 -13.58 33.65
C LYS A 451 17.86 -14.43 32.40
N LYS A 452 18.25 -15.70 32.43
CA LYS A 452 18.10 -16.64 31.31
C LYS A 452 16.63 -16.88 30.95
N TRP A 453 15.76 -16.97 31.95
CA TRP A 453 14.32 -17.09 31.74
C TRP A 453 13.75 -15.85 31.06
N LYS A 454 14.13 -14.65 31.50
CA LYS A 454 13.68 -13.38 30.90
C LYS A 454 14.21 -13.22 29.47
N GLN A 455 15.47 -13.59 29.20
CA GLN A 455 16.03 -13.61 27.84
C GLN A 455 15.23 -14.53 26.91
N LYS A 456 14.95 -15.77 27.33
CA LYS A 456 14.10 -16.70 26.56
C LYS A 456 12.70 -16.14 26.32
N LYS A 457 12.12 -15.44 27.29
CA LYS A 457 10.79 -14.83 27.15
C LYS A 457 10.80 -13.65 26.17
N LEU A 458 11.85 -12.84 26.17
CA LEU A 458 12.05 -11.76 25.19
C LEU A 458 12.25 -12.33 23.78
N GLU A 459 13.07 -13.38 23.66
CA GLU A 459 13.29 -14.10 22.40
C GLU A 459 11.99 -14.72 21.86
N LYS A 460 11.20 -15.34 22.74
CA LYS A 460 9.90 -15.91 22.36
C LYS A 460 8.91 -14.81 21.94
N SER A 461 8.79 -13.73 22.71
CA SER A 461 7.93 -12.58 22.35
C SER A 461 8.31 -11.99 20.98
N ARG A 462 9.60 -12.05 20.61
CA ARG A 462 10.08 -11.64 19.30
C ARG A 462 9.61 -12.59 18.19
N LEU A 463 9.76 -13.90 18.39
CA LEU A 463 9.30 -14.90 17.44
C LEU A 463 7.77 -14.83 17.26
N ASP A 464 7.04 -14.63 18.36
CA ASP A 464 5.59 -14.48 18.36
C ASP A 464 5.13 -13.13 17.74
N SER A 465 5.99 -12.10 17.67
CA SER A 465 5.72 -10.83 16.96
C SER A 465 6.11 -10.84 15.47
N LYS A 466 6.64 -11.97 15.00
CA LYS A 466 7.01 -12.22 13.60
C LYS A 466 6.06 -13.19 12.90
N ILE A 467 5.26 -13.91 13.67
CA ILE A 467 4.08 -14.67 13.24
C ILE A 467 2.89 -13.72 13.35
#